data_AF-A0A960XKJ3-F1
#
_entry.id   AF-A0A960XKJ3-F1
#
_cell.length_a   1.000
_cell.length_b   1.000
_cell.length_c   1.000
_cell.angle_alpha   90.00
_cell.angle_beta   90.00
_cell.angle_gamma   90.00
#
_symmetry.space_group_name_H-M   'P 1'
#
loop_
_entity.id
_entity.type
_entity.pdbx_description
1 polymer ?
#
loop_
_entity_poly.entity_id
_entity_poly.type
_entity_poly.pdbx_seq_one_letter_code
_entity_poly.pdbx_strand_id
1 'polypeptide(L)'
;GRFGTPTLLIESNHITRIDAKLGYLAWHPNGKMLAFGDNKITQFFHIAGPNNRDVFDAHSDLGVLHLEDQTIEKPPAIARPDHNENWPSWAPDGRHLYFCSSPTVAFEDVAGFRYDLLRIPYDPDRNQWGEPEVLLSAAEHHLSFHQPRVSPDGRFLVLTVSEFGSFPLFRSDSDLWLLRLDTRELKPLPMLNSPHAETWHSWSSNGRWLLFGSRRVDGVFARLFITHVDPEGQFSKPVLLPQEDPEYYGTCLDNFNAPELARGPVRISEEELAKAVDDAPEKTAAASAAGSDPYRSSLNLE
;
A
#
# COMPACT_ATOMS: atom_id res chain seq x y z
N GLY A 1 12.93 2.90 17.74
CA GLY A 1 14.16 2.09 17.93
C GLY A 1 15.35 3.03 17.98
N ARG A 2 16.53 2.54 18.37
CA ARG A 2 17.78 3.33 18.51
C ARG A 2 18.32 3.89 17.18
N PHE A 3 17.71 3.48 16.08
CA PHE A 3 17.95 3.89 14.72
C PHE A 3 16.63 4.51 14.27
N GLY A 4 16.65 5.64 13.55
CA GLY A 4 15.43 6.12 12.90
C GLY A 4 14.82 5.03 12.01
N THR A 5 13.68 5.30 11.39
CA THR A 5 13.08 4.41 10.39
C THR A 5 13.31 5.02 9.01
N PRO A 6 14.56 5.00 8.48
CA PRO A 6 14.82 5.51 7.15
C PRO A 6 14.18 4.60 6.11
N THR A 7 13.94 5.17 4.94
CA THR A 7 13.59 4.43 3.74
C THR A 7 14.84 4.31 2.88
N LEU A 8 15.16 3.10 2.43
CA LEU A 8 16.21 2.89 1.44
C LEU A 8 15.57 2.87 0.05
N LEU A 9 16.06 3.76 -0.82
CA LEU A 9 15.71 3.79 -2.22
C LEU A 9 16.79 3.07 -3.02
N ILE A 10 16.39 2.11 -3.85
CA ILE A 10 17.30 1.40 -4.76
C ILE A 10 16.92 1.75 -6.20
N GLU A 11 17.74 2.54 -6.86
CA GLU A 11 17.57 2.88 -8.28
C GLU A 11 18.76 2.34 -9.07
N SER A 12 18.51 1.51 -10.09
CA SER A 12 19.58 0.92 -10.91
C SER A 12 20.69 0.20 -10.11
N ASN A 13 20.36 -0.41 -8.97
CA ASN A 13 21.30 -0.98 -7.99
C ASN A 13 22.24 0.06 -7.35
N HIS A 14 21.79 1.29 -7.19
CA HIS A 14 22.40 2.29 -6.33
C HIS A 14 21.49 2.54 -5.12
N ILE A 15 22.06 2.52 -3.91
CA ILE A 15 21.31 2.71 -2.67
C ILE A 15 21.39 4.19 -2.27
N THR A 16 20.25 4.81 -2.07
CA THR A 16 20.10 6.15 -1.50
C THR A 16 19.28 6.06 -0.24
N ARG A 17 19.74 6.71 0.83
CA ARG A 17 19.02 6.76 2.11
C ARG A 17 18.13 7.99 2.15
N ILE A 18 16.86 7.78 2.47
CA ILE A 18 15.89 8.83 2.76
C ILE A 18 15.60 8.79 4.26
N ASP A 19 15.91 9.86 4.99
CA ASP A 19 15.70 9.96 6.44
C ASP A 19 14.23 10.25 6.81
N ALA A 20 13.31 9.53 6.17
CA ALA A 20 11.88 9.56 6.43
C ALA A 20 11.29 8.15 6.36
N LYS A 21 10.24 7.90 7.14
CA LYS A 21 9.47 6.66 7.09
C LYS A 21 8.44 6.79 5.97
N LEU A 22 8.64 6.05 4.89
CA LEU A 22 7.69 6.02 3.77
C LEU A 22 6.98 4.67 3.80
N GLY A 23 5.67 4.70 4.07
CA GLY A 23 4.78 3.54 3.95
C GLY A 23 4.45 3.28 2.48
N TYR A 24 3.38 2.52 2.24
CA TYR A 24 2.96 2.03 0.92
C TYR A 24 3.31 2.97 -0.24
N LEU A 25 4.12 2.46 -1.17
CA LEU A 25 4.74 3.27 -2.20
C LEU A 25 4.00 3.12 -3.54
N ALA A 26 3.97 4.20 -4.30
CA ALA A 26 3.55 4.21 -5.69
C ALA A 26 4.48 5.09 -6.52
N TRP A 27 5.20 4.47 -7.44
CA TRP A 27 6.05 5.17 -8.39
C TRP A 27 5.23 5.92 -9.41
N HIS A 28 5.53 7.21 -9.61
CA HIS A 28 4.99 7.93 -10.75
C HIS A 28 5.70 7.43 -12.03
N PRO A 29 4.99 7.22 -13.15
CA PRO A 29 5.56 6.59 -14.36
C PRO A 29 6.70 7.36 -15.02
N ASN A 30 6.87 8.66 -14.72
CA ASN A 30 8.03 9.45 -15.17
C ASN A 30 9.34 9.08 -14.45
N GLY A 31 9.29 8.30 -13.36
CA GLY A 31 10.45 7.89 -12.57
C GLY A 31 11.10 8.99 -11.74
N LYS A 32 10.50 10.18 -11.63
CA LYS A 32 11.08 11.34 -10.92
C LYS A 32 10.53 11.55 -9.50
N MET A 33 9.44 10.86 -9.17
CA MET A 33 8.78 10.98 -7.88
C MET A 33 8.05 9.69 -7.52
N LEU A 34 7.73 9.55 -6.24
CA LEU A 34 6.82 8.53 -5.74
C LEU A 34 5.83 9.14 -4.75
N ALA A 35 4.61 8.62 -4.73
CA ALA A 35 3.67 8.88 -3.65
C ALA A 35 3.86 7.81 -2.57
N PHE A 36 3.60 8.16 -1.32
CA PHE A 36 3.73 7.26 -0.18
C PHE A 36 2.63 7.50 0.86
N GLY A 37 2.28 6.47 1.63
CA GLY A 37 1.47 6.62 2.84
C GLY A 37 2.33 6.91 4.07
N ASP A 38 1.93 7.89 4.88
CA ASP A 38 2.48 8.13 6.22
C ASP A 38 1.47 7.67 7.27
N ASN A 39 1.60 6.41 7.69
CA ASN A 39 0.62 5.76 8.53
C ASN A 39 1.06 5.65 9.99
N LYS A 40 0.14 6.04 10.89
CA LYS A 40 0.17 5.76 12.31
C LYS A 40 -0.89 4.71 12.62
N ILE A 41 -0.44 3.47 12.69
CA ILE A 41 -1.31 2.32 12.91
C ILE A 41 -1.26 1.81 14.35
N THR A 42 -2.37 1.25 14.81
CA THR A 42 -2.50 0.50 16.07
C THR A 42 -2.96 -0.91 15.76
N GLN A 43 -2.19 -1.91 16.17
CA GLN A 43 -2.58 -3.31 16.06
C GLN A 43 -3.32 -3.76 17.31
N PHE A 44 -4.38 -4.54 17.14
CA PHE A 44 -5.12 -5.16 18.24
C PHE A 44 -5.52 -6.60 17.89
N PHE A 45 -5.91 -7.36 18.91
CA PHE A 45 -6.15 -8.79 18.81
C PHE A 45 -7.53 -9.12 19.36
N HIS A 46 -8.23 -10.01 18.65
CA HIS A 46 -9.54 -10.48 19.07
C HIS A 46 -9.41 -11.75 19.91
N ILE A 47 -10.17 -11.82 21.00
CA ILE A 47 -10.21 -13.00 21.89
C ILE A 47 -11.01 -14.15 21.26
N ALA A 48 -11.97 -13.84 20.37
CA ALA A 48 -12.84 -14.80 19.71
C ALA A 48 -13.26 -14.28 18.32
N GLY A 49 -13.73 -15.19 17.47
CA GLY A 49 -14.19 -14.89 16.10
C GLY A 49 -13.23 -15.39 15.02
N PRO A 50 -13.57 -15.21 13.74
CA PRO A 50 -12.78 -15.70 12.61
C PRO A 50 -11.49 -14.90 12.39
N ASN A 51 -11.44 -13.64 12.85
CA ASN A 51 -10.26 -12.78 12.74
C ASN A 51 -9.54 -12.75 14.08
N ASN A 52 -8.24 -13.05 14.11
CA ASN A 52 -7.44 -13.08 15.35
C ASN A 52 -6.70 -11.76 15.63
N ARG A 53 -6.60 -10.90 14.62
CA ARG A 53 -5.83 -9.66 14.63
C ARG A 53 -6.49 -8.67 13.68
N ASP A 54 -6.39 -7.39 14.00
CA ASP A 54 -6.78 -6.32 13.10
C ASP A 54 -5.85 -5.11 13.31
N VAL A 55 -5.93 -4.17 12.39
CA VAL A 55 -5.12 -2.95 12.40
C VAL A 55 -6.05 -1.75 12.18
N PHE A 56 -5.95 -0.81 13.11
CA PHE A 56 -6.62 0.46 13.06
C PHE A 56 -5.65 1.52 12.53
N ASP A 57 -6.05 2.26 11.50
CA ASP A 57 -5.33 3.44 11.04
C ASP A 57 -5.75 4.64 11.90
N ALA A 58 -4.93 4.98 12.89
CA ALA A 58 -5.23 6.07 13.82
C ALA A 58 -5.02 7.44 13.18
N HIS A 59 -4.13 7.52 12.20
CA HIS A 59 -3.89 8.69 11.37
C HIS A 59 -3.11 8.28 10.12
N SER A 60 -3.56 8.68 8.94
CA SER A 60 -2.77 8.52 7.72
C SER A 60 -2.89 9.70 6.76
N ASP A 61 -1.76 10.10 6.20
CA ASP A 61 -1.71 11.04 5.05
C ASP A 61 -1.05 10.37 3.86
N LEU A 62 -1.23 10.95 2.68
CA LEU A 62 -0.29 10.75 1.57
C LEU A 62 0.73 11.89 1.50
N GLY A 63 1.94 11.52 1.10
CA GLY A 63 2.97 12.46 0.70
C GLY A 63 3.57 12.09 -0.65
N VAL A 64 4.40 12.97 -1.17
CA VAL A 64 5.17 12.79 -2.40
C VAL A 64 6.62 13.06 -2.11
N LEU A 65 7.49 12.14 -2.52
CA LEU A 65 8.93 12.32 -2.53
C LEU A 65 9.36 12.68 -3.95
N HIS A 66 9.95 13.85 -4.13
CA HIS A 66 10.65 14.24 -5.35
C HIS A 66 12.08 13.73 -5.30
N LEU A 67 12.52 12.98 -6.32
CA LEU A 67 13.79 12.26 -6.26
C LEU A 67 15.01 13.12 -6.61
N GLU A 68 14.82 14.18 -7.40
CA GLU A 68 15.91 15.05 -7.84
C GLU A 68 16.57 15.79 -6.67
N ASP A 69 15.76 16.26 -5.71
CA ASP A 69 16.21 17.04 -4.55
C ASP A 69 15.85 16.39 -3.20
N GLN A 70 15.25 15.19 -3.21
CA GLN A 70 14.78 14.45 -2.04
C GLN A 70 13.80 15.23 -1.16
N THR A 71 13.08 16.19 -1.75
CA THR A 71 12.05 16.96 -1.03
C THR A 71 10.80 16.12 -0.83
N ILE A 72 10.19 16.26 0.34
CA ILE A 72 8.92 15.63 0.69
C ILE A 72 7.85 16.71 0.80
N GLU A 73 6.77 16.54 0.04
CA GLU A 73 5.56 17.36 0.15
C GLU A 73 4.38 16.53 0.67
N LYS A 74 3.47 17.19 1.40
CA LYS A 74 2.16 16.64 1.79
C LYS A 74 1.08 17.60 1.28
N PRO A 75 0.65 17.46 0.02
CA PRO A 75 -0.35 18.36 -0.55
C PRO A 75 -1.69 18.23 0.20
N PRO A 76 -2.33 19.32 0.62
CA PRO A 76 -3.60 19.26 1.37
C PRO A 76 -4.72 18.49 0.67
N ALA A 77 -4.64 18.35 -0.66
CA ALA A 77 -5.61 17.61 -1.45
C ALA A 77 -5.56 16.08 -1.23
N ILE A 78 -4.45 15.56 -0.70
CA ILE A 78 -4.22 14.13 -0.41
C ILE A 78 -3.70 13.88 1.02
N ALA A 79 -3.79 14.89 1.89
CA ALA A 79 -3.35 14.86 3.29
C ALA A 79 -4.28 15.76 4.12
N ARG A 80 -5.56 15.37 4.20
CA ARG A 80 -6.60 16.19 4.81
C ARG A 80 -6.62 15.95 6.31
N PRO A 81 -6.64 17.00 7.15
CA PRO A 81 -6.50 16.86 8.60
C PRO A 81 -7.66 16.14 9.29
N ASP A 82 -8.82 16.05 8.64
CA ASP A 82 -10.03 15.41 9.14
C ASP A 82 -10.29 14.02 8.52
N HIS A 83 -9.33 13.52 7.74
CA HIS A 83 -9.42 12.24 7.05
C HIS A 83 -8.14 11.40 7.28
N ASN A 84 -8.28 10.13 6.95
CA ASN A 84 -7.19 9.19 6.75
C ASN A 84 -7.06 8.92 5.26
N GLU A 85 -5.95 9.28 4.62
CA GLU A 85 -5.63 8.92 3.24
C GLU A 85 -4.57 7.81 3.15
N ASN A 86 -4.78 6.83 2.27
CA ASN A 86 -3.92 5.65 2.19
C ASN A 86 -3.92 4.99 0.79
N TRP A 87 -3.08 3.97 0.61
CA TRP A 87 -2.99 3.10 -0.56
C TRP A 87 -2.82 3.85 -1.90
N PRO A 88 -1.76 4.67 -2.07
CA PRO A 88 -1.55 5.40 -3.31
C PRO A 88 -1.28 4.44 -4.47
N SER A 89 -1.75 4.80 -5.67
CA SER A 89 -1.44 4.13 -6.93
C SER A 89 -1.56 5.08 -8.11
N TRP A 90 -0.45 5.33 -8.80
CA TRP A 90 -0.47 6.15 -10.01
C TRP A 90 -1.16 5.43 -11.17
N ALA A 91 -1.87 6.21 -11.98
CA ALA A 91 -2.27 5.80 -13.31
C ALA A 91 -1.03 5.58 -14.20
N PRO A 92 -1.09 4.67 -15.20
CA PRO A 92 0.02 4.45 -16.12
C PRO A 92 0.43 5.69 -16.93
N ASP A 93 -0.49 6.63 -17.15
CA ASP A 93 -0.25 7.89 -17.84
C ASP A 93 0.35 8.99 -16.93
N GLY A 94 0.39 8.78 -15.62
CA GLY A 94 0.88 9.73 -14.62
C GLY A 94 -0.03 10.95 -14.41
N ARG A 95 -1.23 10.97 -15.01
CA ARG A 95 -2.14 12.12 -14.94
C ARG A 95 -3.14 12.03 -13.78
N HIS A 96 -3.21 10.87 -13.12
CA HIS A 96 -4.06 10.67 -11.94
C HIS A 96 -3.35 9.82 -10.88
N LEU A 97 -3.57 10.18 -9.62
CA LEU A 97 -3.28 9.32 -8.47
C LEU A 97 -4.59 8.74 -7.94
N TYR A 98 -4.68 7.41 -7.85
CA TYR A 98 -5.76 6.71 -7.15
C TYR A 98 -5.35 6.48 -5.71
N PHE A 99 -6.30 6.61 -4.78
CA PHE A 99 -6.06 6.42 -3.36
C PHE A 99 -7.36 6.18 -2.60
N CYS A 100 -7.24 5.77 -1.35
CA CYS A 100 -8.35 5.56 -0.44
C CYS A 100 -8.43 6.70 0.58
N SER A 101 -9.63 7.17 0.92
CA SER A 101 -9.85 8.17 1.97
C SER A 101 -11.05 7.81 2.83
N SER A 102 -10.99 8.11 4.12
CA SER A 102 -12.09 7.94 5.08
C SER A 102 -12.03 9.10 6.06
N PRO A 103 -13.17 9.61 6.56
CA PRO A 103 -13.16 10.44 7.76
C PRO A 103 -12.46 9.72 8.92
N THR A 104 -11.78 10.49 9.77
CA THR A 104 -11.18 9.95 11.00
C THR A 104 -12.27 9.49 11.96
N VAL A 105 -12.09 8.31 12.56
CA VAL A 105 -13.00 7.76 13.58
C VAL A 105 -12.26 7.52 14.88
N ALA A 106 -12.97 7.51 16.00
CA ALA A 106 -12.40 7.09 17.28
C ALA A 106 -12.14 5.57 17.26
N PHE A 107 -11.20 5.09 18.08
CA PHE A 107 -10.85 3.66 18.10
C PHE A 107 -12.05 2.79 18.50
N GLU A 108 -12.93 3.30 19.35
CA GLU A 108 -14.16 2.65 19.80
C GLU A 108 -15.13 2.38 18.63
N ASP A 109 -15.03 3.16 17.56
CA ASP A 109 -15.89 3.10 16.37
C ASP A 109 -15.20 2.40 15.18
N VAL A 110 -14.07 1.71 15.39
CA VAL A 110 -13.29 1.05 14.32
C VAL A 110 -14.10 0.10 13.45
N ALA A 111 -15.15 -0.52 13.99
CA ALA A 111 -16.06 -1.39 13.24
C ALA A 111 -16.84 -0.64 12.13
N GLY A 112 -17.02 0.68 12.28
CA GLY A 112 -17.64 1.55 11.31
C GLY A 112 -16.68 2.10 10.26
N PHE A 113 -15.37 1.97 10.44
CA PHE A 113 -14.37 2.54 9.54
C PHE A 113 -14.43 1.91 8.14
N ARG A 114 -14.52 2.73 7.10
CA ARG A 114 -14.53 2.30 5.70
C ARG A 114 -13.89 3.35 4.80
N TYR A 115 -13.03 2.90 3.90
CA TYR A 115 -12.42 3.75 2.89
C TYR A 115 -13.29 3.87 1.63
N ASP A 116 -13.51 5.10 1.18
CA ASP A 116 -13.90 5.42 -0.19
C ASP A 116 -12.71 5.16 -1.14
N LEU A 117 -12.99 4.90 -2.42
CA LEU A 117 -11.97 4.96 -3.48
C LEU A 117 -12.06 6.30 -4.21
N LEU A 118 -10.95 7.02 -4.29
CA LEU A 118 -10.84 8.31 -4.97
C LEU A 118 -9.78 8.26 -6.07
N ARG A 119 -9.82 9.27 -6.94
CA ARG A 119 -8.67 9.70 -7.73
C ARG A 119 -8.53 11.20 -7.69
N ILE A 120 -7.33 11.70 -7.95
CA ILE A 120 -7.04 13.12 -8.09
C ILE A 120 -6.21 13.36 -9.36
N PRO A 121 -6.55 14.35 -10.20
CA PRO A 121 -5.72 14.75 -11.33
C PRO A 121 -4.39 15.35 -10.87
N TYR A 122 -3.33 15.07 -11.63
CA TYR A 122 -2.00 15.63 -11.43
C TYR A 122 -1.40 16.07 -12.77
N ASP A 123 -0.89 17.30 -12.81
CA ASP A 123 -0.11 17.81 -13.94
C ASP A 123 1.39 17.67 -13.65
N PRO A 124 2.07 16.61 -14.14
CA PRO A 124 3.50 16.42 -13.93
C PRO A 124 4.38 17.50 -14.57
N ASP A 125 3.88 18.23 -15.56
CA ASP A 125 4.64 19.27 -16.25
C ASP A 125 4.68 20.58 -15.43
N ARG A 126 3.69 20.78 -14.54
CA ARG A 126 3.53 21.97 -13.71
C ARG A 126 3.65 21.72 -12.21
N ASN A 127 3.75 20.46 -11.80
CA ASN A 127 3.64 20.01 -10.41
C ASN A 127 2.37 20.55 -9.73
N GLN A 128 1.20 20.32 -10.34
CA GLN A 128 -0.08 20.85 -9.86
C GLN A 128 -1.11 19.75 -9.63
N TRP A 129 -1.78 19.81 -8.49
CA TRP A 129 -2.88 18.93 -8.11
C TRP A 129 -4.21 19.55 -8.53
N GLY A 130 -5.12 18.72 -9.03
CA GLY A 130 -6.51 19.08 -9.27
C GLY A 130 -7.38 18.86 -8.02
N GLU A 131 -8.69 18.73 -8.24
CA GLU A 131 -9.65 18.38 -7.19
C GLU A 131 -9.87 16.86 -7.13
N PRO A 132 -9.92 16.25 -5.94
CA PRO A 132 -10.28 14.84 -5.78
C PRO A 132 -11.70 14.51 -6.31
N GLU A 133 -11.83 13.33 -6.90
CA GLU A 133 -13.09 12.73 -7.35
C GLU A 133 -13.30 11.40 -6.62
N VAL A 134 -14.46 11.22 -5.98
CA VAL A 134 -14.87 9.92 -5.44
C VAL A 134 -15.32 9.01 -6.58
N LEU A 135 -14.67 7.86 -6.71
CA LEU A 135 -15.00 6.85 -7.71
C LEU A 135 -15.98 5.82 -7.19
N LEU A 136 -15.80 5.40 -5.93
CA LEU A 136 -16.67 4.46 -5.24
C LEU A 136 -16.87 4.95 -3.80
N SER A 137 -18.13 5.14 -3.40
CA SER A 137 -18.47 5.54 -2.05
C SER A 137 -18.69 4.32 -1.15
N ALA A 138 -17.92 4.22 -0.07
CA ALA A 138 -18.10 3.24 0.98
C ALA A 138 -19.50 3.30 1.61
N ALA A 139 -20.07 4.49 1.72
CA ALA A 139 -21.42 4.68 2.27
C ALA A 139 -22.50 4.10 1.35
N GLU A 140 -22.39 4.29 0.04
CA GLU A 140 -23.34 3.77 -0.96
C GLU A 140 -23.21 2.26 -1.15
N HIS A 141 -21.97 1.74 -1.12
CA HIS A 141 -21.70 0.33 -1.34
C HIS A 141 -21.75 -0.51 -0.06
N HIS A 142 -21.73 0.10 1.12
CA HIS A 142 -21.58 -0.54 2.42
C HIS A 142 -20.29 -1.38 2.59
N LEU A 143 -19.25 -1.03 1.84
CA LEU A 143 -17.96 -1.75 1.75
C LEU A 143 -16.79 -0.80 2.05
N SER A 144 -15.62 -1.37 2.34
CA SER A 144 -14.35 -0.65 2.44
C SER A 144 -13.43 -1.04 1.28
N PHE A 145 -12.85 -0.04 0.60
CA PHE A 145 -11.97 -0.24 -0.55
C PHE A 145 -10.50 -0.08 -0.18
N HIS A 146 -9.63 -0.92 -0.74
CA HIS A 146 -8.21 -0.93 -0.41
C HIS A 146 -7.33 -1.23 -1.63
N GLN A 147 -6.07 -0.82 -1.55
CA GLN A 147 -5.01 -1.26 -2.46
C GLN A 147 -5.38 -1.13 -3.96
N PRO A 148 -5.90 0.01 -4.44
CA PRO A 148 -6.20 0.15 -5.86
C PRO A 148 -4.94 -0.03 -6.69
N ARG A 149 -5.00 -0.80 -7.79
CA ARG A 149 -3.93 -0.91 -8.79
C ARG A 149 -4.50 -0.92 -10.20
N VAL A 150 -4.11 0.12 -10.95
CA VAL A 150 -4.52 0.29 -12.35
C VAL A 150 -3.72 -0.65 -13.25
N SER A 151 -4.38 -1.28 -14.21
CA SER A 151 -3.71 -2.09 -15.23
C SER A 151 -2.80 -1.22 -16.11
N PRO A 152 -1.69 -1.76 -16.67
CA PRO A 152 -0.77 -0.98 -17.48
C PRO A 152 -1.39 -0.29 -18.70
N ASP A 153 -2.49 -0.83 -19.22
CA ASP A 153 -3.26 -0.25 -20.34
C ASP A 153 -4.29 0.80 -19.91
N GLY A 154 -4.43 1.07 -18.60
CA GLY A 154 -5.33 2.07 -18.04
C GLY A 154 -6.83 1.73 -18.12
N ARG A 155 -7.21 0.50 -18.50
CA ARG A 155 -8.62 0.14 -18.68
C ARG A 155 -9.28 -0.43 -17.42
N PHE A 156 -8.50 -1.08 -16.57
CA PHE A 156 -9.00 -1.76 -15.38
C PHE A 156 -8.30 -1.25 -14.13
N LEU A 157 -8.99 -1.34 -13.01
CA LEU A 157 -8.42 -1.18 -11.67
C LEU A 157 -8.83 -2.41 -10.87
N VAL A 158 -7.83 -3.15 -10.37
CA VAL A 158 -8.07 -4.20 -9.36
C VAL A 158 -7.95 -3.53 -8.00
N LEU A 159 -8.76 -3.96 -7.06
CA LEU A 159 -8.78 -3.48 -5.68
C LEU A 159 -9.16 -4.62 -4.75
N THR A 160 -8.74 -4.50 -3.50
CA THR A 160 -9.19 -5.38 -2.43
C THR A 160 -10.41 -4.74 -1.76
N VAL A 161 -11.43 -5.54 -1.47
CA VAL A 161 -12.69 -5.09 -0.87
C VAL A 161 -12.98 -5.93 0.35
N SER A 162 -13.35 -5.28 1.46
CA SER A 162 -13.83 -5.93 2.67
C SER A 162 -15.11 -5.28 3.15
N GLU A 163 -15.82 -5.87 4.10
CA GLU A 163 -16.97 -5.21 4.71
C GLU A 163 -16.53 -3.90 5.36
N PHE A 164 -15.45 -3.92 6.15
CA PHE A 164 -14.96 -2.76 6.90
C PHE A 164 -13.45 -2.83 7.19
N GLY A 165 -12.96 -1.81 7.89
CA GLY A 165 -11.59 -1.76 8.41
C GLY A 165 -10.63 -1.08 7.45
N SER A 166 -9.37 -1.02 7.88
CA SER A 166 -8.28 -0.33 7.16
C SER A 166 -7.21 -1.27 6.60
N PHE A 167 -7.25 -2.56 6.98
CA PHE A 167 -6.17 -3.51 6.72
C PHE A 167 -6.72 -4.88 6.30
N PRO A 168 -6.81 -5.17 5.00
CA PRO A 168 -7.56 -6.33 4.50
C PRO A 168 -6.87 -7.68 4.77
N LEU A 169 -5.58 -7.70 5.09
CA LEU A 169 -4.82 -8.96 5.22
C LEU A 169 -5.35 -9.91 6.29
N PHE A 170 -5.87 -9.38 7.41
CA PHE A 170 -6.35 -10.20 8.53
C PHE A 170 -7.86 -10.45 8.49
N ARG A 171 -8.49 -10.09 7.37
CA ARG A 171 -9.92 -10.12 7.17
C ARG A 171 -10.28 -11.22 6.18
N SER A 172 -10.92 -12.27 6.68
CA SER A 172 -11.34 -13.42 5.86
C SER A 172 -12.32 -13.05 4.74
N ASP A 173 -13.03 -11.93 4.87
CA ASP A 173 -13.93 -11.34 3.87
C ASP A 173 -13.23 -10.43 2.85
N SER A 174 -11.89 -10.38 2.84
CA SER A 174 -11.16 -9.55 1.86
C SER A 174 -11.03 -10.24 0.52
N ASP A 175 -11.69 -9.66 -0.47
CA ASP A 175 -11.84 -10.20 -1.81
C ASP A 175 -11.23 -9.27 -2.86
N LEU A 176 -10.73 -9.83 -3.96
CA LEU A 176 -10.34 -9.04 -5.12
C LEU A 176 -11.57 -8.73 -5.98
N TRP A 177 -11.64 -7.48 -6.41
CA TRP A 177 -12.68 -6.95 -7.30
C TRP A 177 -12.01 -6.26 -8.50
N LEU A 178 -12.79 -6.06 -9.56
CA LEU A 178 -12.38 -5.36 -10.77
C LEU A 178 -13.33 -4.17 -11.00
N LEU A 179 -12.75 -2.99 -11.11
CA LEU A 179 -13.42 -1.79 -11.59
C LEU A 179 -13.01 -1.54 -13.05
N ARG A 180 -14.00 -1.45 -13.94
CA ARG A 180 -13.81 -0.94 -15.30
C ARG A 180 -13.77 0.58 -15.27
N LEU A 181 -12.66 1.17 -15.71
CA LEU A 181 -12.44 2.62 -15.58
C LEU A 181 -13.27 3.44 -16.58
N ASP A 182 -13.65 2.85 -17.71
CA ASP A 182 -14.47 3.46 -18.75
C ASP A 182 -15.96 3.51 -18.37
N THR A 183 -16.49 2.42 -17.80
CA THR A 183 -17.93 2.29 -17.47
C THR A 183 -18.25 2.50 -16.00
N ARG A 184 -17.24 2.52 -15.11
CA ARG A 184 -17.39 2.46 -13.64
C ARG A 184 -18.11 1.20 -13.15
N GLU A 185 -18.16 0.15 -13.98
CA GLU A 185 -18.71 -1.14 -13.56
C GLU A 185 -17.75 -1.81 -12.56
N LEU A 186 -18.24 -2.06 -11.35
CA LEU A 186 -17.55 -2.76 -10.29
C LEU A 186 -18.09 -4.19 -10.15
N LYS A 187 -17.21 -5.19 -10.13
CA LYS A 187 -17.60 -6.60 -9.93
C LYS A 187 -16.56 -7.40 -9.14
N PRO A 188 -16.98 -8.41 -8.36
CA PRO A 188 -16.04 -9.33 -7.71
C PRO A 188 -15.30 -10.20 -8.73
N LEU A 189 -14.14 -10.73 -8.35
CA LEU A 189 -13.34 -11.69 -9.11
C LEU A 189 -13.43 -13.10 -8.49
N PRO A 190 -14.57 -13.82 -8.61
CA PRO A 190 -14.76 -15.11 -7.93
C PRO A 190 -13.78 -16.20 -8.38
N MET A 191 -13.20 -16.08 -9.59
CA MET A 191 -12.14 -16.98 -10.04
C MET A 191 -10.86 -16.85 -9.19
N LEU A 192 -10.61 -15.65 -8.66
CA LEU A 192 -9.46 -15.37 -7.81
C LEU A 192 -9.80 -15.57 -6.35
N ASN A 193 -11.01 -15.26 -5.91
CA ASN A 193 -11.36 -15.24 -4.49
C ASN A 193 -11.46 -16.64 -3.86
N SER A 194 -11.33 -16.68 -2.53
CA SER A 194 -11.46 -17.89 -1.71
C SER A 194 -12.16 -17.55 -0.38
N PRO A 195 -12.47 -18.53 0.48
CA PRO A 195 -12.98 -18.24 1.83
C PRO A 195 -11.99 -17.55 2.78
N HIS A 196 -10.85 -17.09 2.27
CA HIS A 196 -9.76 -16.47 3.01
C HIS A 196 -9.32 -15.17 2.33
N ALA A 197 -8.57 -14.34 3.06
CA ALA A 197 -8.13 -13.04 2.58
C ALA A 197 -7.29 -13.13 1.29
N GLU A 198 -7.67 -12.32 0.32
CA GLU A 198 -6.94 -12.00 -0.90
C GLU A 198 -6.51 -10.53 -0.84
N THR A 199 -5.21 -10.27 -0.94
CA THR A 199 -4.65 -8.94 -0.73
C THR A 199 -3.44 -8.67 -1.59
N TRP A 200 -3.06 -7.40 -1.67
CA TRP A 200 -1.87 -6.86 -2.33
C TRP A 200 -1.55 -7.54 -3.66
N HIS A 201 -2.14 -6.98 -4.72
CA HIS A 201 -1.94 -7.44 -6.08
C HIS A 201 -0.98 -6.52 -6.83
N SER A 202 -0.29 -7.06 -7.83
CA SER A 202 0.67 -6.35 -8.66
C SER A 202 0.54 -6.82 -10.10
N TRP A 203 0.39 -5.86 -11.00
CA TRP A 203 0.29 -6.11 -12.44
C TRP A 203 1.68 -6.33 -13.03
N SER A 204 1.82 -7.33 -13.88
CA SER A 204 2.96 -7.41 -14.79
C SER A 204 2.96 -6.22 -15.75
N SER A 205 4.15 -5.78 -16.17
CA SER A 205 4.30 -4.60 -17.05
C SER A 205 3.62 -4.73 -18.42
N ASN A 206 3.34 -5.96 -18.87
CA ASN A 206 2.61 -6.23 -20.12
C ASN A 206 1.09 -6.40 -19.91
N GLY A 207 0.60 -6.32 -18.67
CA GLY A 207 -0.81 -6.44 -18.32
C GLY A 207 -1.39 -7.85 -18.48
N ARG A 208 -0.57 -8.87 -18.71
CA ARG A 208 -1.04 -10.25 -18.97
C ARG A 208 -1.00 -11.18 -17.77
N TRP A 209 -0.46 -10.70 -16.66
CA TRP A 209 -0.37 -11.42 -15.41
C TRP A 209 -0.69 -10.50 -14.24
N LEU A 210 -1.37 -11.06 -13.25
CA LEU A 210 -1.59 -10.47 -11.94
C LEU A 210 -1.01 -11.41 -10.88
N LEU A 211 -0.09 -10.89 -10.08
CA LEU A 211 0.40 -11.53 -8.86
C LEU A 211 -0.42 -11.00 -7.68
N PHE A 212 -0.75 -11.82 -6.70
CA PHE A 212 -1.45 -11.37 -5.50
C PHE A 212 -1.15 -12.27 -4.28
N GLY A 213 -1.29 -11.71 -3.08
CA GLY A 213 -1.19 -12.44 -1.82
C GLY A 213 -2.51 -13.13 -1.46
N SER A 214 -2.43 -14.38 -1.02
CA SER A 214 -3.60 -15.17 -0.61
C SER A 214 -3.31 -16.01 0.61
N ARG A 215 -4.25 -16.07 1.53
CA ARG A 215 -4.22 -16.99 2.69
C ARG A 215 -4.90 -18.34 2.42
N ARG A 216 -5.28 -18.65 1.17
CA ARG A 216 -6.10 -19.82 0.85
C ARG A 216 -5.51 -21.19 1.19
N VAL A 217 -4.21 -21.28 1.47
CA VAL A 217 -3.52 -22.55 1.74
C VAL A 217 -3.80 -23.04 3.15
N ASP A 218 -3.63 -22.18 4.15
CA ASP A 218 -3.70 -22.52 5.58
C ASP A 218 -4.51 -21.52 6.42
N GLY A 219 -4.96 -20.40 5.83
CA GLY A 219 -5.65 -19.31 6.51
C GLY A 219 -4.74 -18.38 7.34
N VAL A 220 -3.45 -18.67 7.44
CA VAL A 220 -2.50 -18.03 8.37
C VAL A 220 -1.47 -17.20 7.63
N PHE A 221 -0.75 -17.81 6.68
CA PHE A 221 0.34 -17.19 5.94
C PHE A 221 -0.14 -16.79 4.54
N ALA A 222 0.06 -15.51 4.19
CA ALA A 222 -0.15 -15.06 2.83
C ALA A 222 0.95 -15.64 1.92
N ARG A 223 0.54 -16.45 0.96
CA ARG A 223 1.38 -16.98 -0.13
C ARG A 223 1.07 -16.24 -1.42
N LEU A 224 1.99 -16.32 -2.37
CA LEU A 224 1.83 -15.62 -3.65
C LEU A 224 1.13 -16.52 -4.66
N PHE A 225 0.10 -16.01 -5.30
CA PHE A 225 -0.60 -16.65 -6.40
C PHE A 225 -0.47 -15.77 -7.64
N ILE A 226 -0.35 -16.43 -8.80
CA ILE A 226 -0.27 -15.76 -10.08
C ILE A 226 -1.38 -16.26 -11.00
N THR A 227 -1.98 -15.34 -11.74
CA THR A 227 -3.03 -15.62 -12.73
C THR A 227 -2.74 -14.90 -14.03
N HIS A 228 -3.13 -15.53 -15.14
CA HIS A 228 -3.11 -14.91 -16.46
C HIS A 228 -4.38 -14.08 -16.69
N VAL A 229 -4.21 -12.92 -17.32
CA VAL A 229 -5.27 -11.99 -17.71
C VAL A 229 -5.31 -11.89 -19.23
N ASP A 230 -6.49 -12.04 -19.84
CA ASP A 230 -6.68 -11.88 -21.28
C ASP A 230 -6.93 -10.40 -21.69
N PRO A 231 -6.92 -10.05 -22.99
CA PRO A 231 -7.20 -8.69 -23.45
C PRO A 231 -8.59 -8.16 -23.08
N GLU A 232 -9.53 -9.02 -22.70
CA GLU A 232 -10.88 -8.67 -22.30
C GLU A 232 -11.00 -8.46 -20.78
N GLY A 233 -9.91 -8.63 -20.04
CA GLY A 233 -9.87 -8.50 -18.58
C GLY A 233 -10.45 -9.71 -17.85
N GLN A 234 -10.47 -10.88 -18.48
CA GLN A 234 -10.84 -12.13 -17.82
C GLN A 234 -9.61 -12.80 -17.19
N PHE A 235 -9.82 -13.34 -16.00
CA PHE A 235 -8.79 -13.97 -15.20
C PHE A 235 -8.89 -15.49 -15.32
N SER A 236 -7.74 -16.14 -15.50
CA SER A 236 -7.64 -17.59 -15.46
C SER A 236 -7.59 -18.10 -14.01
N LYS A 237 -7.74 -19.42 -13.82
CA LYS A 237 -7.54 -20.03 -12.51
C LYS A 237 -6.14 -19.70 -11.98
N PRO A 238 -6.00 -19.14 -10.77
CA PRO A 238 -4.70 -18.82 -10.20
C PRO A 238 -3.95 -20.08 -9.80
N VAL A 239 -2.62 -20.01 -9.88
CA VAL A 239 -1.71 -21.05 -9.38
C VAL A 239 -0.81 -20.46 -8.31
N LEU A 240 -0.46 -21.26 -7.30
CA LEU A 240 0.55 -20.91 -6.31
C LEU A 240 1.87 -20.62 -7.06
N LEU A 241 2.52 -19.50 -6.76
CA LEU A 241 3.69 -19.02 -7.48
C LEU A 241 4.80 -20.10 -7.44
N PRO A 242 5.15 -20.73 -8.56
CA PRO A 242 6.12 -21.82 -8.56
C PRO A 242 7.47 -21.37 -8.01
N GLN A 243 8.08 -22.22 -7.21
CA GLN A 243 9.44 -22.04 -6.68
C GLN A 243 10.37 -23.06 -7.34
N GLU A 244 11.68 -22.81 -7.29
CA GLU A 244 12.69 -23.76 -7.77
C GLU A 244 12.58 -25.10 -7.03
N ASP A 245 12.41 -25.05 -5.70
CA ASP A 245 12.08 -26.20 -4.86
C ASP A 245 10.54 -26.33 -4.69
N PRO A 246 9.91 -27.42 -5.17
CA PRO A 246 8.48 -27.63 -5.01
C PRO A 246 8.03 -27.82 -3.55
N GLU A 247 8.94 -28.15 -2.62
CA GLU A 247 8.64 -28.30 -1.20
C GLU A 247 8.75 -26.98 -0.40
N TYR A 248 9.22 -25.89 -1.04
CA TYR A 248 9.49 -24.60 -0.41
C TYR A 248 8.35 -24.14 0.52
N TYR A 249 7.11 -24.15 0.04
CA TYR A 249 5.97 -23.67 0.83
C TYR A 249 5.58 -24.59 1.99
N GLY A 250 6.01 -25.85 1.99
CA GLY A 250 5.78 -26.76 3.11
C GLY A 250 6.57 -26.39 4.36
N THR A 251 7.66 -25.63 4.22
CA THR A 251 8.53 -25.21 5.33
C THR A 251 8.68 -23.69 5.45
N CYS A 252 8.20 -22.92 4.47
CA CYS A 252 8.26 -21.47 4.47
C CYS A 252 7.42 -20.85 5.61
N LEU A 253 8.07 -20.18 6.56
CA LEU A 253 7.40 -19.43 7.63
C LEU A 253 7.18 -17.95 7.29
N ASP A 254 7.64 -17.52 6.11
CA ASP A 254 7.49 -16.14 5.68
C ASP A 254 6.06 -15.83 5.22
N ASN A 255 5.65 -14.61 5.49
CA ASN A 255 4.34 -14.09 5.12
C ASN A 255 4.51 -12.93 4.14
N PHE A 256 4.11 -13.13 2.89
CA PHE A 256 4.32 -12.17 1.81
C PHE A 256 3.19 -11.13 1.77
N ASN A 257 3.50 -9.87 2.14
CA ASN A 257 2.49 -8.81 2.34
C ASN A 257 2.43 -7.75 1.25
N ALA A 258 3.56 -7.46 0.61
CA ALA A 258 3.67 -6.42 -0.39
C ALA A 258 4.45 -6.91 -1.63
N PRO A 259 4.01 -8.01 -2.28
CA PRO A 259 4.69 -8.48 -3.48
C PRO A 259 4.58 -7.47 -4.62
N GLU A 260 5.72 -7.14 -5.24
CA GLU A 260 5.80 -6.30 -6.43
C GLU A 260 6.60 -7.00 -7.52
N LEU A 261 6.11 -6.92 -8.76
CA LEU A 261 6.83 -7.48 -9.91
C LEU A 261 7.92 -6.51 -10.38
N ALA A 262 9.13 -7.03 -10.58
CA ALA A 262 10.26 -6.30 -11.12
C ALA A 262 10.64 -6.81 -12.52
N ARG A 263 11.16 -5.92 -13.38
CA ARG A 263 11.62 -6.26 -14.74
C ARG A 263 12.98 -6.98 -14.76
N GLY A 264 13.66 -7.05 -13.63
CA GLY A 264 14.98 -7.67 -13.52
C GLY A 264 15.30 -7.98 -12.07
N PRO A 265 16.37 -8.76 -11.84
CA PRO A 265 16.79 -9.15 -10.50
C PRO A 265 17.33 -7.94 -9.72
N VAL A 266 16.99 -7.86 -8.44
CA VAL A 266 17.69 -6.99 -7.48
C VAL A 266 19.05 -7.63 -7.22
N ARG A 267 20.14 -6.91 -7.47
CA ARG A 267 21.51 -7.43 -7.31
C ARG A 267 22.19 -6.97 -6.02
N ILE A 268 21.53 -6.09 -5.28
CA ILE A 268 21.99 -5.63 -3.97
C ILE A 268 21.81 -6.75 -2.94
N SER A 269 22.86 -7.05 -2.19
CA SER A 269 22.84 -8.03 -1.11
C SER A 269 22.18 -7.50 0.16
N GLU A 270 21.71 -8.41 1.02
CA GLU A 270 21.20 -8.06 2.34
C GLU A 270 22.23 -7.33 3.22
N GLU A 271 23.52 -7.68 3.08
CA GLU A 271 24.61 -7.02 3.80
C GLU A 271 24.80 -5.56 3.36
N GLU A 272 24.71 -5.28 2.07
CA GLU A 272 24.74 -3.91 1.54
C GLU A 272 23.55 -3.08 2.03
N LEU A 273 22.36 -3.68 2.09
CA LEU A 273 21.17 -3.03 2.65
C LEU A 273 21.35 -2.73 4.14
N ALA A 274 21.85 -3.69 4.93
CA ALA A 274 22.11 -3.48 6.35
C ALA A 274 23.11 -2.34 6.59
N LYS A 275 24.24 -2.32 5.85
CA LYS A 275 25.23 -1.24 5.93
C LYS A 275 24.64 0.13 5.61
N ALA A 276 23.79 0.25 4.59
CA ALA A 276 23.15 1.52 4.25
C ALA A 276 22.20 2.04 5.35
N VAL A 277 21.60 1.16 6.14
CA VAL A 277 20.82 1.55 7.34
C VAL A 277 21.73 2.05 8.47
N ASP A 278 22.94 1.48 8.59
CA ASP A 278 23.89 1.81 9.66
C ASP A 278 24.74 3.07 9.38
N ASP A 279 25.09 3.31 8.10
CA ASP A 279 25.94 4.42 7.64
C ASP A 279 25.20 5.78 7.63
N ALA A 280 24.54 6.13 8.74
CA ALA A 280 23.97 7.47 8.91
C ALA A 280 25.09 8.53 8.80
N PRO A 281 24.93 9.61 8.01
CA PRO A 281 25.88 10.71 8.04
C PRO A 281 26.00 11.24 9.48
N GLU A 282 27.22 11.45 9.97
CA GLU A 282 27.43 12.12 11.26
C GLU A 282 26.61 13.41 11.24
N LYS A 283 25.73 13.58 12.24
CA LYS A 283 25.01 14.84 12.42
C LYS A 283 26.06 15.95 12.57
N THR A 284 26.33 16.69 11.50
CA THR A 284 27.08 17.93 11.59
C THR A 284 26.33 18.85 12.54
N ALA A 285 26.88 19.04 13.73
CA ALA A 285 26.35 19.94 14.72
C ALA A 285 26.40 21.37 14.16
N ALA A 286 25.25 21.92 13.75
CA ALA A 286 25.11 23.34 13.52
C ALA A 286 23.69 23.83 13.85
N ALA A 287 23.67 24.70 14.87
CA ALA A 287 22.68 25.73 15.20
C ALA A 287 21.27 25.31 15.66
N SER A 288 21.13 25.36 16.99
CA SER A 288 19.87 25.56 17.72
C SER A 288 19.04 26.73 17.20
N ALA A 289 17.74 26.50 16.97
CA ALA A 289 16.69 27.48 17.21
C ALA A 289 15.40 26.74 17.62
N ALA A 290 14.69 27.33 18.57
CA ALA A 290 13.75 26.68 19.47
C ALA A 290 12.44 26.21 18.84
N GLY A 291 11.97 25.04 19.31
CA GLY A 291 10.61 24.54 19.18
C GLY A 291 10.41 23.47 20.24
N SER A 292 9.73 23.81 21.33
CA SER A 292 9.49 22.96 22.49
C SER A 292 8.65 21.74 22.12
N ASP A 293 9.18 20.55 22.37
CA ASP A 293 8.49 19.26 22.32
C ASP A 293 7.62 19.08 23.59
N PRO A 294 6.28 19.01 23.50
CA PRO A 294 5.42 18.92 24.68
C PRO A 294 5.13 17.49 25.17
N TYR A 295 5.75 16.43 24.64
CA TYR A 295 5.37 15.04 25.00
C TYR A 295 6.51 14.19 25.57
N ARG A 296 7.31 14.74 26.48
CA ARG A 296 8.02 13.95 27.50
C ARG A 296 7.22 13.93 28.81
N SER A 297 6.23 13.05 28.90
CA SER A 297 5.64 12.69 30.19
C SER A 297 6.42 11.53 30.81
N SER A 298 7.09 11.85 31.91
CA SER A 298 7.68 10.94 32.89
C SER A 298 6.63 9.99 33.48
N LEU A 299 6.90 8.69 33.43
CA LEU A 299 6.30 7.69 34.31
C LEU A 299 7.41 7.17 35.23
N ASN A 300 7.52 7.80 36.40
CA ASN A 300 8.09 7.15 37.59
C ASN A 300 6.91 6.47 38.30
N LEU A 301 7.02 5.17 38.50
CA LEU A 301 6.13 4.39 39.36
C LEU A 301 6.87 4.11 40.67
N GLU A 302 6.27 4.50 41.79
CA GLU A 302 6.33 3.71 43.03
C GLU A 302 5.38 2.51 42.90
#